data_AF-A0A1F8NVP1-F1
#
_entry.id   AF-A0A1F8NVP1-F1
#
_cell.length_a   1.000
_cell.length_b   1.000
_cell.length_c   1.000
_cell.angle_alpha   90.00
_cell.angle_beta   90.00
_cell.angle_gamma   90.00
#
_symmetry.space_group_name_H-M   'P 1'
#
loop_
_entity.id
_entity.type
_entity.pdbx_description
1 polymer ?
#
loop_
_entity_poly.entity_id
_entity_poly.type
_entity_poly.pdbx_seq_one_letter_code
_entity_poly.pdbx_strand_id
1 'polypeptide(L)'
;MEGRDYGLTEDQIGMRGLCRKFVDEVVIPFVKENHEREWYAPPEERWPKELMYEVDKLGIRALGVPEKYGGMSVDTLTMAIIIEELGRGNPGFTNTLTQGIKLSALLARISPEHLQDKWFPEYLQDPTFLMANCMTESQGASDRALPYNVPEASL
;
A
#
# COMPACT_ATOMS: atom_id res chain seq x y z
N MET A 1 5.48 -29.44 -2.49
CA MET A 1 4.14 -29.39 -3.13
C MET A 1 4.24 -28.38 -4.25
N GLU A 2 4.35 -28.83 -5.50
CA GLU A 2 4.06 -27.97 -6.65
C GLU A 2 2.60 -27.55 -6.52
N GLY A 3 2.40 -26.30 -6.11
CA GLY A 3 1.08 -25.77 -5.80
C GLY A 3 0.28 -25.67 -7.10
N ARG A 4 -0.97 -26.16 -7.06
CA ARG A 4 -1.91 -25.85 -8.15
C ARG A 4 -1.99 -24.33 -8.24
N ASP A 5 -1.75 -23.77 -9.41
CA ASP A 5 -1.82 -22.33 -9.59
C ASP A 5 -3.25 -21.80 -9.61
N TYR A 6 -4.27 -22.63 -9.31
CA TYR A 6 -5.67 -22.25 -9.14
C TYR A 6 -6.27 -21.35 -10.24
N GLY A 7 -5.69 -21.37 -11.45
CA GLY A 7 -6.11 -20.51 -12.56
C GLY A 7 -5.49 -19.10 -12.56
N LEU A 8 -4.44 -18.86 -11.77
CA LEU A 8 -3.63 -17.64 -11.81
C LEU A 8 -2.92 -17.52 -13.16
N THR A 9 -2.80 -16.29 -13.64
CA THR A 9 -2.00 -15.95 -14.81
C THR A 9 -0.51 -16.07 -14.52
N GLU A 10 0.33 -16.16 -15.56
CA GLU A 10 1.79 -16.18 -15.41
C GLU A 10 2.31 -14.93 -14.67
N ASP A 11 1.75 -13.75 -14.97
CA ASP A 11 2.09 -12.50 -14.29
C ASP A 11 1.74 -12.54 -12.80
N GLN A 12 0.59 -13.11 -12.44
CA GLN A 12 0.18 -13.28 -11.04
C GLN A 12 1.06 -14.28 -10.31
N ILE A 13 1.44 -15.39 -10.96
CA ILE A 13 2.39 -16.36 -10.41
C ILE A 13 3.75 -15.70 -10.19
N GLY A 14 4.22 -14.91 -11.15
CA GLY A 14 5.45 -14.12 -11.07
C GLY A 14 5.41 -13.12 -9.92
N MET A 15 4.33 -12.34 -9.81
CA MET A 15 4.13 -11.37 -8.74
C MET A 15 4.10 -12.03 -7.36
N ARG A 16 3.40 -13.16 -7.23
CA ARG A 16 3.40 -13.98 -5.99
C ARG A 16 4.81 -14.43 -5.64
N GLY A 17 5.55 -14.94 -6.61
CA GLY A 17 6.93 -15.39 -6.42
C GLY A 17 7.87 -14.26 -5.99
N LEU A 18 7.74 -13.09 -6.62
CA LEU A 18 8.49 -11.88 -6.27
C LEU A 18 8.20 -11.45 -4.83
N CYS A 19 6.93 -11.32 -4.46
CA CYS A 19 6.53 -10.92 -3.11
C CYS A 19 6.97 -11.95 -2.06
N ARG A 20 6.81 -13.24 -2.36
CA ARG A 20 7.24 -14.34 -1.48
C ARG A 20 8.74 -14.26 -1.18
N LYS A 21 9.55 -14.12 -2.23
CA LYS A 21 11.00 -14.01 -2.11
C LYS A 21 11.39 -12.77 -1.28
N PHE A 22 10.80 -11.62 -1.58
CA PHE A 22 11.03 -10.39 -0.81
C PHE A 22 10.68 -10.57 0.67
N VAL A 23 9.59 -11.26 0.97
CA VAL A 23 9.18 -11.52 2.36
C VAL A 23 10.15 -12.45 3.08
N ASP A 24 10.54 -13.56 2.43
CA ASP A 24 11.43 -14.56 3.03
C ASP A 24 12.85 -14.04 3.23
N GLU A 25 13.36 -13.24 2.29
CA GLU A 25 14.75 -12.79 2.27
C GLU A 25 14.96 -11.41 2.91
N VAL A 26 13.93 -10.55 2.96
CA VAL A 26 14.07 -9.17 3.45
C VAL A 26 13.15 -8.88 4.63
N VAL A 27 11.83 -9.06 4.47
CA VAL A 27 10.86 -8.62 5.50
C VAL A 27 10.99 -9.43 6.79
N ILE A 28 11.00 -10.76 6.71
CA ILE A 28 11.08 -11.62 7.90
C ILE A 28 12.41 -11.42 8.66
N PRO A 29 13.59 -11.42 8.00
CA PRO A 29 14.84 -11.08 8.67
C PRO A 29 14.83 -9.72 9.33
N PHE A 30 14.37 -8.68 8.62
CA PHE A 30 14.28 -7.32 9.15
C PHE A 30 13.43 -7.26 10.42
N VAL A 31 12.24 -7.88 10.41
CA VAL A 31 11.35 -7.91 11.57
C VAL A 31 12.01 -8.63 12.75
N LYS A 32 12.66 -9.78 12.52
CA LYS A 32 13.36 -10.50 13.59
C LYS A 32 14.45 -9.67 14.24
N GLU A 33 15.22 -8.93 13.44
CA GLU A 33 16.30 -8.08 13.91
C GLU A 33 15.80 -6.79 14.59
N ASN A 34 14.62 -6.29 14.22
CA ASN A 34 14.12 -4.97 14.64
C ASN A 34 12.83 -5.02 15.47
N HIS A 35 12.37 -6.19 15.93
CA HIS A 35 11.11 -6.31 16.66
C HIS A 35 11.04 -5.45 17.94
N GLU A 36 12.17 -5.23 18.61
CA GLU A 36 12.25 -4.33 19.77
C GLU A 36 11.97 -2.87 19.39
N ARG A 37 12.39 -2.45 18.19
CA ARG A 37 12.12 -1.10 17.67
C ARG A 37 10.62 -0.87 17.55
N GLU A 38 9.89 -1.85 17.02
CA GLU A 38 8.43 -1.77 16.87
C GLU A 38 7.72 -1.61 18.23
N TRP A 39 8.19 -2.30 19.27
CA TRP A 39 7.53 -2.33 20.56
C TRP A 39 7.91 -1.18 21.49
N TYR A 40 9.20 -0.82 21.50
CA TYR A 40 9.78 0.03 22.55
C TYR A 40 10.25 1.39 22.06
N ALA A 41 10.54 1.57 20.76
CA ALA A 41 11.02 2.86 20.27
C ALA A 41 9.90 3.93 20.32
N PRO A 42 10.26 5.22 20.34
CA PRO A 42 9.32 6.30 20.09
C PRO A 42 8.56 6.09 18.77
N PRO A 43 7.27 6.49 18.66
CA PRO A 43 6.47 6.28 17.45
C PRO A 43 7.14 6.68 16.13
N GLU A 44 7.87 7.80 16.13
CA GLU A 44 8.62 8.35 15.00
C GLU A 44 9.78 7.46 14.52
N GLU A 45 10.30 6.59 15.39
CA GLU A 45 11.40 5.67 15.10
C GLU A 45 10.90 4.25 14.72
N ARG A 46 9.61 3.97 14.93
CA ARG A 46 9.03 2.64 14.59
C ARG A 46 8.90 2.42 13.10
N TRP A 47 8.74 3.48 12.31
CA TRP A 47 8.46 3.40 10.88
C TRP A 47 9.58 2.68 10.11
N PRO A 48 9.31 1.53 9.44
CA PRO A 48 10.31 0.77 8.68
C PRO A 48 10.62 1.37 7.32
N LYS A 49 11.31 2.53 7.32
CA LYS A 49 11.80 3.20 6.10
C LYS A 49 12.66 2.27 5.25
N GLU A 50 13.43 1.40 5.88
CA GLU A 50 14.31 0.43 5.23
C GLU A 50 13.51 -0.53 4.34
N LEU A 51 12.40 -1.07 4.83
CA LEU A 51 11.52 -1.92 4.04
C LEU A 51 10.86 -1.15 2.89
N MET A 52 10.57 0.13 3.08
CA MET A 52 10.01 0.97 2.02
C MET A 52 11.00 1.22 0.89
N TYR A 53 12.28 1.46 1.21
CA TYR A 53 13.32 1.58 0.18
C TYR A 53 13.49 0.27 -0.60
N GLU A 54 13.46 -0.88 0.07
CA GLU A 54 13.61 -2.16 -0.62
C GLU A 54 12.40 -2.51 -1.49
N VAL A 55 11.18 -2.25 -1.03
CA VAL A 55 9.97 -2.55 -1.82
C VAL A 55 9.77 -1.60 -2.99
N ASP A 56 10.27 -0.36 -2.91
CA ASP A 56 10.26 0.61 -3.99
C ASP A 56 11.13 0.15 -5.18
N LYS A 57 12.29 -0.48 -4.92
CA LYS A 57 13.14 -1.08 -5.96
C LYS A 57 12.43 -2.18 -6.75
N LEU A 58 11.40 -2.80 -6.18
CA LEU A 58 10.59 -3.83 -6.83
C LEU A 58 9.45 -3.24 -7.67
N GLY A 59 9.24 -1.92 -7.64
CA GLY A 59 8.16 -1.22 -8.35
C GLY A 59 6.76 -1.42 -7.74
N ILE A 60 6.63 -2.21 -6.67
CA ILE A 60 5.34 -2.54 -6.06
C ILE A 60 4.64 -1.28 -5.51
N ARG A 61 5.41 -0.31 -5.02
CA ARG A 61 4.86 0.96 -4.50
C ARG A 61 4.22 1.82 -5.60
N ALA A 62 4.69 1.70 -6.84
CA ALA A 62 4.17 2.44 -7.99
C ALA A 62 2.86 1.86 -8.54
N LEU A 63 2.40 0.72 -8.02
CA LEU A 63 1.11 0.15 -8.39
C LEU A 63 -0.03 1.10 -8.01
N GLY A 64 -1.03 1.21 -8.88
CA GLY A 64 -2.16 2.13 -8.73
C GLY A 64 -1.87 3.57 -9.19
N VAL A 65 -0.61 3.94 -9.43
CA VAL A 65 -0.26 5.22 -10.08
C VAL A 65 -0.44 5.09 -11.60
N PRO A 66 -0.99 6.10 -12.30
CA PRO A 66 -1.10 6.06 -13.76
C PRO A 66 0.24 5.94 -14.49
N GLU A 67 0.26 5.22 -15.61
CA GLU A 67 1.46 4.99 -16.42
C GLU A 67 2.14 6.29 -16.88
N LYS A 68 1.37 7.36 -17.16
CA LYS A 68 1.93 8.67 -17.54
C LYS A 68 2.85 9.30 -16.50
N TYR A 69 2.78 8.85 -15.24
CA TYR A 69 3.66 9.29 -14.16
C TYR A 69 4.73 8.23 -13.79
N GLY A 70 4.79 7.10 -14.49
CA GLY A 70 5.73 6.00 -14.21
C GLY A 70 5.17 4.90 -13.31
N GLY A 71 3.84 4.85 -13.13
CA GLY A 71 3.16 3.78 -12.39
C GLY A 71 2.65 2.64 -13.26
N MET A 72 1.87 1.76 -12.65
CA MET A 72 1.19 0.67 -13.34
C MET A 72 -0.16 0.37 -12.67
N SER A 73 -1.21 0.14 -13.47
CA SER A 73 -2.49 -0.32 -12.93
C SER A 73 -2.40 -1.76 -12.43
N VAL A 74 -3.14 -2.08 -11.38
CA VAL A 74 -3.18 -3.42 -10.81
C VAL A 74 -4.62 -3.84 -10.57
N ASP A 75 -4.97 -5.07 -10.96
CA ASP A 75 -6.30 -5.60 -10.73
C ASP A 75 -6.47 -6.12 -9.29
N THR A 76 -7.72 -6.31 -8.88
CA THR A 76 -8.07 -6.71 -7.51
C THR A 76 -7.48 -8.07 -7.11
N LEU A 77 -7.42 -9.05 -8.02
CA LEU A 77 -6.90 -10.38 -7.68
C LEU A 77 -5.38 -10.33 -7.50
N THR A 78 -4.68 -9.62 -8.38
CA THR A 78 -3.23 -9.38 -8.22
C THR A 78 -2.93 -8.62 -6.93
N MET A 79 -3.73 -7.62 -6.57
CA MET A 79 -3.59 -6.94 -5.27
C MET A 79 -3.80 -7.87 -4.08
N ALA A 80 -4.79 -8.77 -4.14
CA ALA A 80 -5.03 -9.73 -3.07
C ALA A 80 -3.82 -10.65 -2.86
N ILE A 81 -3.20 -11.12 -3.94
CA ILE A 81 -1.98 -11.95 -3.92
C ILE A 81 -0.81 -11.20 -3.28
N ILE A 82 -0.59 -9.94 -3.67
CA ILE A 82 0.46 -9.10 -3.08
C ILE A 82 0.22 -8.93 -1.58
N ILE A 83 -1.00 -8.59 -1.17
CA ILE A 83 -1.37 -8.41 0.25
C ILE A 83 -1.17 -9.70 1.05
N GLU A 84 -1.58 -10.85 0.50
CA GLU A 84 -1.45 -12.15 1.14
C GLU A 84 0.02 -12.51 1.41
N GLU A 85 0.88 -12.40 0.40
CA GLU A 85 2.30 -12.73 0.54
C GLU A 85 3.02 -11.75 1.48
N LEU A 86 2.83 -10.44 1.30
CA LEU A 86 3.47 -9.43 2.16
C LEU A 86 2.99 -9.52 3.61
N GLY A 87 1.69 -9.76 3.81
CA GLY A 87 1.06 -9.86 5.13
C GLY A 87 1.61 -11.01 5.97
N ARG A 88 2.12 -12.07 5.33
CA ARG A 88 2.83 -13.18 6.00
C ARG A 88 4.12 -12.73 6.71
N GLY A 89 4.76 -11.66 6.23
CA GLY A 89 5.96 -11.10 6.82
C GLY A 89 5.67 -10.09 7.92
N ASN A 90 4.99 -8.99 7.58
CA ASN A 90 4.61 -7.96 8.53
C ASN A 90 3.31 -7.25 8.09
N PRO A 91 2.21 -7.37 8.87
CA PRO A 91 0.92 -6.79 8.50
C PRO A 91 0.91 -5.24 8.57
N GLY A 92 1.68 -4.62 9.45
CA GLY A 92 1.74 -3.16 9.58
C GLY A 92 2.41 -2.49 8.38
N PHE A 93 3.56 -3.02 7.97
CA PHE A 93 4.25 -2.64 6.73
C PHE A 93 3.35 -2.86 5.51
N THR A 94 2.72 -4.03 5.41
CA THR A 94 1.80 -4.38 4.31
C THR A 94 0.63 -3.42 4.23
N ASN A 95 -0.02 -3.11 5.36
CA ASN A 95 -1.09 -2.12 5.40
C ASN A 95 -0.57 -0.77 4.90
N THR A 96 0.58 -0.29 5.38
CA THR A 96 1.07 1.03 4.98
C THR A 96 1.38 1.13 3.48
N LEU A 97 2.05 0.12 2.91
CA LEU A 97 2.31 0.06 1.47
C LEU A 97 1.00 0.04 0.65
N THR A 98 0.06 -0.80 1.05
CA THR A 98 -1.20 -1.00 0.30
C THR A 98 -2.18 0.16 0.46
N GLN A 99 -2.09 0.94 1.55
CA GLN A 99 -2.77 2.24 1.64
C GLN A 99 -2.28 3.20 0.56
N GLY A 100 -0.97 3.24 0.31
CA GLY A 100 -0.38 4.04 -0.77
C GLY A 100 -0.95 3.64 -2.14
N ILE A 101 -0.89 2.36 -2.47
CA ILE A 101 -1.42 1.82 -3.75
C ILE A 101 -2.92 2.12 -3.92
N LYS A 102 -3.71 1.88 -2.86
CA LYS A 102 -5.16 2.14 -2.86
C LYS A 102 -5.49 3.62 -3.06
N LEU A 103 -4.78 4.51 -2.35
CA LEU A 103 -5.00 5.95 -2.48
C LEU A 103 -4.54 6.46 -3.84
N SER A 104 -3.45 5.95 -4.40
CA SER A 104 -3.03 6.26 -5.76
C SER A 104 -4.11 5.92 -6.79
N ALA A 105 -4.67 4.71 -6.72
CA ALA A 105 -5.74 4.28 -7.61
C ALA A 105 -7.02 5.11 -7.45
N LEU A 106 -7.34 5.52 -6.21
CA LEU A 106 -8.48 6.40 -5.95
C LEU A 106 -8.26 7.79 -6.55
N LEU A 107 -7.12 8.43 -6.26
CA LEU A 107 -6.77 9.78 -6.75
C LEU A 107 -6.71 9.81 -8.28
N ALA A 108 -6.18 8.77 -8.91
CA ALA A 108 -6.17 8.63 -10.37
C ALA A 108 -7.59 8.71 -10.98
N ARG A 109 -8.59 8.19 -10.25
CA ARG A 109 -9.99 8.16 -10.69
C ARG A 109 -10.75 9.45 -10.38
N ILE A 110 -10.52 10.07 -9.22
CA ILE A 110 -11.39 11.14 -8.71
C ILE A 110 -10.76 12.53 -8.72
N SER A 111 -9.43 12.63 -8.74
CA SER A 111 -8.75 13.91 -8.62
C SER A 111 -8.65 14.63 -9.97
N PRO A 112 -8.85 15.95 -10.02
CA PRO A 112 -8.51 16.77 -11.18
C PRO A 112 -7.05 16.59 -11.60
N GLU A 113 -6.77 16.70 -12.90
CA GLU A 113 -5.45 16.43 -13.48
C GLU A 113 -4.32 17.22 -12.82
N HIS A 114 -4.52 18.51 -12.54
CA HIS A 114 -3.49 19.35 -11.89
C HIS A 114 -3.08 18.86 -10.48
N LEU A 115 -3.94 18.14 -9.76
CA LEU A 115 -3.57 17.51 -8.49
C LEU A 115 -2.77 16.23 -8.72
N GLN A 116 -3.13 15.46 -9.75
CA GLN A 116 -2.40 14.26 -10.12
C GLN A 116 -0.97 14.60 -10.59
N ASP A 117 -0.83 15.63 -11.43
CA ASP A 117 0.46 16.13 -11.94
C ASP A 117 1.40 16.59 -10.81
N LYS A 118 0.82 17.07 -9.71
CA LYS A 118 1.60 17.45 -8.52
C LYS A 118 1.95 16.25 -7.66
N TRP A 119 0.97 15.43 -7.29
CA TRP A 119 1.14 14.49 -6.18
C TRP A 119 1.73 13.13 -6.58
N PHE A 120 1.52 12.66 -7.81
CA PHE A 120 2.13 11.39 -8.22
C PHE A 120 3.66 11.46 -8.36
N PRO A 121 4.25 12.52 -8.94
CA PRO A 121 5.70 12.68 -8.93
C PRO A 121 6.28 12.79 -7.51
N GLU A 122 5.64 13.58 -6.63
CA GLU A 122 6.05 13.72 -5.22
C GLU A 122 5.99 12.39 -4.47
N TYR A 123 4.93 11.60 -4.71
CA TYR A 123 4.85 10.24 -4.18
C TYR A 123 5.99 9.39 -4.72
N LEU A 124 6.17 9.30 -6.03
CA LEU A 124 7.14 8.38 -6.63
C LEU A 124 8.61 8.74 -6.34
N GLN A 125 8.95 10.02 -6.17
CA GLN A 125 10.35 10.42 -5.93
C GLN A 125 10.85 10.09 -4.51
N ASP A 126 9.96 9.95 -3.52
CA ASP A 126 10.31 9.62 -2.14
C ASP A 126 9.69 8.26 -1.74
N PRO A 127 10.50 7.19 -1.61
CA PRO A 127 10.04 5.88 -1.16
C PRO A 127 9.36 5.90 0.22
N THR A 128 9.65 6.91 1.05
CA THR A 128 9.09 7.07 2.39
C THR A 128 7.85 7.96 2.44
N PHE A 129 7.40 8.49 1.28
CA PHE A 129 6.19 9.30 1.20
C PHE A 129 4.97 8.50 1.66
N LEU A 130 4.31 8.99 2.70
CA LEU A 130 3.10 8.39 3.25
C LEU A 130 1.85 9.13 2.79
N MET A 131 0.85 8.35 2.37
CA MET A 131 -0.49 8.85 2.15
C MET A 131 -1.42 8.35 3.25
N ALA A 132 -2.26 9.25 3.76
CA ALA A 132 -3.24 8.94 4.78
C ALA A 132 -4.64 9.35 4.31
N ASN A 133 -5.63 8.60 4.76
CA ASN A 133 -7.04 8.96 4.60
C ASN A 133 -7.62 9.40 5.95
N CYS A 134 -8.19 10.58 6.00
CA CYS A 134 -8.73 11.19 7.21
C CYS A 134 -10.27 11.18 7.16
N MET A 135 -10.87 9.99 7.33
CA MET A 135 -12.33 9.83 7.34
C MET A 135 -12.92 9.62 8.74
N THR A 136 -12.23 8.85 9.58
CA THR A 136 -12.75 8.50 10.91
C THR A 136 -12.63 9.69 11.86
N GLU A 137 -13.73 10.03 12.52
CA GLU A 137 -13.83 11.12 13.49
C GLU A 137 -14.36 10.60 14.83
N SER A 138 -14.22 11.39 15.91
CA SER A 138 -14.70 11.00 17.24
C SER A 138 -16.22 10.80 17.31
N GLN A 139 -16.97 11.42 16.39
CA GLN A 139 -18.43 11.35 16.32
C GLN A 139 -18.95 10.37 15.25
N GLY A 140 -18.08 9.82 14.39
CA GLY A 140 -18.48 8.96 13.27
C GLY A 140 -17.34 8.09 12.73
N ALA A 141 -17.60 6.78 12.63
CA ALA A 141 -16.64 5.79 12.14
C ALA A 141 -17.34 4.72 11.29
N SER A 142 -17.98 3.73 11.93
CA SER A 142 -18.81 2.74 11.24
C SER A 142 -20.01 3.42 10.56
N ASP A 143 -20.63 4.38 11.26
CA ASP A 143 -21.57 5.33 10.67
C ASP A 143 -20.79 6.56 10.21
N ARG A 144 -20.27 6.46 8.98
CA ARG A 144 -19.51 7.50 8.31
C ARG A 144 -20.38 8.54 7.61
N ALA A 145 -21.70 8.32 7.57
CA ALA A 145 -22.65 9.31 7.10
C ALA A 145 -22.85 10.30 8.24
N LEU A 146 -21.93 11.26 8.36
CA LEU A 146 -22.13 12.34 9.31
C LEU A 146 -23.41 13.07 8.91
N PRO A 147 -24.39 13.24 9.81
CA PRO A 147 -25.51 14.13 9.59
C PRO A 147 -24.96 15.55 9.71
N TYR A 148 -24.20 16.00 8.71
CA TYR A 148 -24.08 17.43 8.50
C TYR A 148 -25.51 17.90 8.26
N ASN A 149 -25.98 18.81 9.11
CA ASN A 149 -27.33 19.37 9.01
C ASN A 149 -27.38 20.37 7.85
N VAL A 150 -27.01 19.89 6.66
CA VAL A 150 -26.93 20.60 5.39
C VAL A 150 -27.64 19.73 4.33
N PRO A 151 -28.47 20.33 3.46
CA PRO A 151 -29.30 19.59 2.51
C PRO A 151 -28.54 18.60 1.62
N GLU A 152 -27.26 18.85 1.35
CA GLU A 152 -26.41 18.12 0.41
C GLU A 152 -25.88 16.79 0.96
N ALA A 153 -25.96 16.57 2.29
CA ALA A 153 -25.44 15.37 2.95
C ALA A 153 -26.42 14.16 2.89
N SER A 154 -27.60 14.33 2.30
CA SER A 154 -28.67 13.32 2.25
C SER A 154 -28.72 12.48 0.96
N LEU A 155 -27.64 12.43 0.17
CA LEU A 155 -27.59 11.72 -1.12
C LEU A 155 -26.90 10.36 -1.03
#